data_AF-A0A927BYB9-F1
#
_entry.id   AF-A0A927BYB9-F1
#
_cell.length_a   1.000
_cell.length_b   1.000
_cell.length_c   1.000
_cell.angle_alpha   90.00
_cell.angle_beta   90.00
_cell.angle_gamma   90.00
#
_symmetry.space_group_name_H-M   'P 1'
#
loop_
_entity.id
_entity.type
_entity.pdbx_description
1 polymer ?
#
loop_
_entity_poly.entity_id
_entity_poly.type
_entity_poly.pdbx_seq_one_letter_code
_entity_poly.pdbx_strand_id
1 'polypeptide(L)' 'MKSELGRQDGGLVNRFTELEKLIKLTGDRAKLDAKANDTYIVYKTSEGQIVREYTNGDIIPIAKTKGAND' A
#
# COMPACT_ATOMS: atom_id res chain seq x y z
N MET A 1 50.19 -9.34 4.61
CA MET A 1 49.34 -8.64 3.62
C MET A 1 48.24 -9.60 3.19
N LYS A 2 47.05 -9.53 3.80
CA LYS A 2 45.87 -10.30 3.38
C LYS A 2 44.77 -9.26 3.13
N SER A 3 44.36 -9.17 1.87
CA SER A 3 43.43 -8.17 1.34
C SER A 3 42.00 -8.46 1.80
N GLU A 4 41.36 -7.48 2.44
CA GLU A 4 39.91 -7.42 2.62
C GLU A 4 39.28 -7.01 1.27
N LEU A 5 38.73 -7.99 0.53
CA LEU A 5 37.77 -7.69 -0.53
C LEU A 5 36.40 -7.45 0.11
N GLY A 6 35.92 -6.21 -0.02
CA GLY A 6 34.61 -5.78 0.45
C GLY A 6 33.48 -6.60 -0.16
N ARG A 7 32.56 -7.06 0.69
CA ARG A 7 31.27 -7.65 0.29
C ARG A 7 30.27 -6.49 0.19
N GLN A 8 30.11 -5.91 -0.99
CA GLN A 8 29.11 -4.85 -1.25
C GLN A 8 27.88 -5.37 -2.01
N ASP A 9 27.47 -6.62 -1.84
CA ASP A 9 26.38 -7.18 -2.66
C ASP A 9 25.08 -7.43 -1.85
N GLY A 10 25.10 -7.27 -0.52
CA GLY A 10 23.96 -7.58 0.37
C GLY A 10 23.00 -6.41 0.66
N GLY A 11 23.32 -5.18 0.27
CA GLY A 11 22.59 -3.98 0.71
C GLY A 11 21.36 -3.59 -0.12
N LEU A 12 21.30 -3.98 -1.40
CA LEU A 12 20.19 -3.58 -2.29
C LEU A 12 18.97 -4.50 -2.14
N VAL A 13 19.15 -5.82 -2.16
CA VAL A 13 18.08 -6.81 -2.01
C VAL A 13 17.36 -6.66 -0.67
N ASN A 14 18.10 -6.35 0.39
CA ASN A 14 17.51 -6.13 1.72
C ASN A 14 16.62 -4.87 1.76
N ARG A 15 17.08 -3.74 1.17
CA ARG A 15 16.30 -2.49 1.16
C ARG A 15 14.98 -2.60 0.39
N PHE A 16 14.96 -3.28 -0.75
CA PHE A 16 13.71 -3.53 -1.48
C PHE A 16 12.75 -4.41 -0.67
N THR A 17 13.28 -5.44 -0.01
CA THR A 17 12.49 -6.34 0.85
C THR A 17 11.90 -5.59 2.07
N GLU A 18 12.67 -4.68 2.68
CA GLU A 18 12.21 -3.85 3.79
C GLU A 18 11.11 -2.87 3.35
N LEU A 19 11.27 -2.23 2.18
CA LEU A 19 10.27 -1.33 1.63
C LEU A 19 8.95 -2.07 1.33
N GLU A 20 9.00 -3.25 0.74
CA GLU A 20 7.81 -4.07 0.50
C GLU A 20 7.07 -4.43 1.80
N LYS A 21 7.81 -4.75 2.86
CA LYS A 21 7.23 -5.00 4.19
C LYS A 21 6.54 -3.76 4.74
N LEU A 22 7.18 -2.59 4.65
CA LEU A 22 6.60 -1.32 5.12
C LEU A 22 5.31 -0.97 4.36
N ILE A 23 5.29 -1.17 3.04
CA ILE A 23 4.09 -0.93 2.22
C ILE A 23 2.94 -1.84 2.66
N LYS A 24 3.21 -3.14 2.85
CA LYS A 24 2.20 -4.11 3.32
C LYS A 24 1.66 -3.74 4.70
N LEU A 25 2.55 -3.47 5.66
CA LEU A 25 2.18 -3.08 7.02
C LEU A 25 1.35 -1.80 7.07
N THR A 26 1.65 -0.83 6.20
CA THR A 26 0.87 0.42 6.09
C THR A 26 -0.56 0.14 5.61
N GLY A 27 -0.71 -0.74 4.62
CA GLY A 27 -2.03 -1.19 4.15
C GLY A 27 -2.80 -1.97 5.21
N ASP A 28 -2.15 -2.91 5.89
CA ASP A 28 -2.76 -3.71 6.96
C ASP A 28 -3.22 -2.82 8.12
N ARG A 29 -2.40 -1.83 8.51
CA ARG A 29 -2.74 -0.88 9.56
C ARG A 29 -3.95 -0.03 9.18
N ALA A 30 -4.02 0.43 7.94
CA ALA A 30 -5.16 1.19 7.43
C ALA A 30 -6.47 0.37 7.48
N LYS A 31 -6.43 -0.92 7.13
CA LYS A 31 -7.59 -1.82 7.25
C LYS A 31 -8.02 -2.00 8.71
N LEU A 32 -7.06 -2.15 9.63
CA LEU A 32 -7.35 -2.25 11.06
C LEU A 32 -7.99 -0.98 11.62
N ASP A 33 -7.49 0.20 11.23
CA ASP A 33 -8.10 1.48 11.62
C ASP A 33 -9.51 1.63 11.05
N ALA A 34 -9.73 1.28 9.79
CA ALA A 34 -11.06 1.31 9.19
C ALA A 34 -12.03 0.40 9.94
N LYS A 35 -11.58 -0.80 10.34
CA LYS A 35 -12.37 -1.74 11.15
C LYS A 35 -12.69 -1.23 12.54
N ALA A 36 -11.73 -0.59 13.21
CA ALA A 36 -11.96 -0.03 14.54
C ALA A 36 -12.96 1.14 14.55
N ASN A 37 -13.10 1.83 13.41
CA ASN A 37 -13.93 3.03 13.27
C ASN A 37 -15.15 2.85 12.34
N ASP A 38 -15.49 1.60 11.98
CA ASP A 38 -16.60 1.25 11.08
C ASP A 38 -16.65 2.10 9.80
N THR A 39 -15.51 2.18 9.11
CA THR A 39 -15.34 2.95 7.88
C THR A 39 -14.64 2.13 6.81
N TYR A 40 -14.15 2.76 5.75
CA TYR A 40 -13.50 2.13 4.60
C TYR A 40 -12.10 2.70 4.35
N ILE A 41 -11.29 1.94 3.61
CA ILE A 41 -10.03 2.43 3.02
C ILE A 41 -10.25 2.81 1.56
N VAL A 42 -9.43 3.71 1.02
CA VAL A 42 -9.43 4.07 -0.40
C VAL A 42 -8.07 3.78 -1.00
N TYR A 43 -8.03 3.10 -2.14
CA TYR A 43 -6.79 2.80 -2.85
C TYR A 43 -7.01 2.71 -4.37
N LYS A 44 -5.90 2.68 -5.10
CA LYS A 44 -5.87 2.48 -6.55
C LYS A 44 -5.60 1.01 -6.86
N THR A 45 -6.43 0.39 -7.67
CA THR A 45 -6.24 -0.99 -8.14
C THR A 45 -5.09 -1.06 -9.15
N SER A 46 -4.61 -2.28 -9.44
CA SER A 46 -3.63 -2.53 -10.50
C SER A 46 -4.10 -2.06 -11.89
N GLU A 47 -5.42 -2.08 -12.12
CA GLU A 47 -6.07 -1.57 -13.34
C GLU A 47 -6.21 -0.04 -13.35
N GLY A 48 -5.83 0.61 -12.25
CA GLY A 48 -5.81 2.05 -12.11
C GLY A 48 -7.12 2.69 -11.65
N GLN A 49 -8.11 1.88 -11.30
CA GLN A 49 -9.38 2.35 -10.73
C GLN A 49 -9.20 2.75 -9.27
N ILE A 50 -9.84 3.83 -8.84
CA ILE A 50 -9.90 4.18 -7.40
C ILE A 50 -11.14 3.50 -6.82
N VAL A 51 -10.95 2.76 -5.74
CA VAL A 51 -12.01 2.02 -5.05
C VAL A 51 -12.00 2.35 -3.57
N ARG A 52 -13.17 2.22 -2.93
CA ARG A 52 -13.30 2.12 -1.49
C ARG A 52 -13.55 0.65 -1.10
N GLU A 53 -12.84 0.16 -0.11
CA GLU A 53 -13.02 -1.19 0.47
C GLU A 53 -13.52 -1.08 1.90
N TYR A 54 -14.69 -1.64 2.15
CA TYR A 54 -15.34 -1.68 3.45
C TYR A 54 -14.90 -2.90 4.26
N THR A 55 -15.13 -2.85 5.57
CA THR A 55 -14.71 -3.87 6.54
C THR A 55 -15.41 -5.22 6.37
N ASN A 56 -16.56 -5.23 5.68
CA ASN A 56 -17.30 -6.42 5.28
C ASN A 56 -16.76 -7.07 3.99
N GLY A 57 -15.76 -6.46 3.34
CA GLY A 57 -15.18 -6.91 2.08
C GLY A 57 -15.79 -6.30 0.83
N ASP A 58 -16.79 -5.41 0.94
CA ASP A 58 -17.36 -4.74 -0.23
C ASP A 58 -16.35 -3.77 -0.84
N ILE A 59 -16.09 -3.94 -2.14
CA ILE A 59 -15.21 -3.06 -2.92
C ILE A 59 -16.09 -2.29 -3.92
N ILE A 60 -16.17 -0.97 -3.74
CA ILE A 60 -17.00 -0.10 -4.57
C ILE A 60 -16.12 0.92 -5.30
N PRO A 61 -16.21 1.02 -6.64
CA PRO A 61 -15.56 2.09 -7.38
C PRO A 61 -15.97 3.48 -6.91
N ILE A 62 -14.99 4.36 -6.77
CA ILE A 62 -15.26 5.80 -6.65
C ILE A 62 -15.44 6.32 -8.07
N ALA A 63 -16.68 6.50 -8.51
CA ALA A 63 -16.96 7.17 -9.77
C ALA A 63 -16.25 8.53 -9.77
N LYS A 64 -15.56 8.89 -10.86
CA LYS A 64 -15.14 10.28 -11.05
C LYS A 64 -16.42 11.12 -11.04
N THR A 65 -16.64 11.90 -10.00
CA THR A 65 -17.60 13.00 -10.08
C THR A 65 -17.11 13.90 -11.20
N LYS A 66 -17.77 13.80 -12.36
CA LYS A 66 -17.70 14.84 -13.39
C LYS A 66 -18.15 16.10 -12.65
N GLY A 67 -17.28 17.11 -12.59
CA GLY A 67 -17.51 18.33 -11.82
C GLY A 67 -18.93 18.84 -12.01
N ALA A 68 -19.69 18.92 -10.92
CA ALA A 68 -20.94 19.64 -10.88
C ALA A 68 -20.57 21.14 -10.93
N ASN A 69 -20.51 21.68 -12.14
CA ASN A 69 -20.85 23.07 -12.36
C ASN A 69 -22.39 23.12 -12.34
N ASP A 70 -22.98 23.50 -11.21
CA ASP A 70 -24.35 24.01 -11.08
C ASP A 70 -24.31 25.16 -10.05
#